data_AF-A0A969WG53-F1
#
_entry.id   AF-A0A969WG53-F1
#
_cell.length_a   1.000
_cell.length_b   1.000
_cell.length_c   1.000
_cell.angle_alpha   90.00
_cell.angle_beta   90.00
_cell.angle_gamma   90.00
#
_symmetry.space_group_name_H-M   'P 1'
#
loop_
_entity.id
_entity.type
_entity.pdbx_description
1 polymer ?
#
loop_
_entity_poly.entity_id
_entity_poly.type
_entity_poly.pdbx_seq_one_letter_code
_entity_poly.pdbx_strand_id
1 'polypeptide(L)'
;MENYGWSGTYYNNMSLEGTAVLQRMDLGPNYIWGSSSPAPNIVSADNFSVRWLRNVDLAAGEWVFTARVQGGVRVYVNNQLVINGWDMQNIYEVQNYSGSATVPGGPVPVRVEFFKHKGLAEVKVDWRRADTAVADKGEGVTAVMDGARYLAVRSGPGLEFEVESYLAQGQTVQALGRSASGSWIKVQLPDGTTGWAGIRYLTLSAPLAELPVLSE
;
A
#
# COMPACT_ATOMS: atom_id res chain seq x y z
N MET A 1 19.21 12.50 -15.43
CA MET A 1 18.89 12.27 -14.01
C MET A 1 17.38 12.16 -13.93
N GLU A 2 16.85 10.95 -13.74
CA GLU A 2 15.41 10.75 -13.59
C GLU A 2 14.95 11.44 -12.30
N ASN A 3 13.91 12.27 -12.42
CA ASN A 3 13.39 13.08 -11.33
C ASN A 3 12.48 12.20 -10.46
N TYR A 4 13.06 11.40 -9.57
CA TYR A 4 12.32 10.43 -8.73
C TYR A 4 11.44 11.07 -7.64
N GLY A 5 11.50 12.38 -7.47
CA GLY A 5 10.78 13.10 -6.44
C GLY A 5 9.38 13.56 -6.85
N TRP A 6 8.58 13.91 -5.86
CA TRP A 6 7.32 14.62 -5.99
C TRP A 6 7.55 16.12 -5.93
N SER A 7 6.91 16.88 -6.83
CA SER A 7 6.92 18.33 -6.76
C SER A 7 5.98 18.78 -5.63
N GLY A 8 6.53 19.15 -4.48
CA GLY A 8 5.81 19.66 -3.32
C GLY A 8 5.68 21.18 -3.35
N THR A 9 4.45 21.68 -3.23
CA THR A 9 4.13 23.12 -3.13
C THR A 9 3.40 23.38 -1.82
N TYR A 10 3.99 24.21 -0.95
CA TYR A 10 3.52 24.45 0.42
C TYR A 10 2.93 25.85 0.59
N TYR A 11 1.89 25.96 1.41
CA TYR A 11 1.14 27.19 1.68
C TYR A 11 0.95 27.37 3.18
N ASN A 12 0.96 28.62 3.66
CA ASN A 12 0.63 28.97 5.05
C ASN A 12 -0.87 29.25 5.21
N ASN A 13 -1.69 28.36 4.68
CA ASN A 13 -3.13 28.27 4.88
C ASN A 13 -3.58 26.82 4.62
N MET A 14 -4.82 26.48 4.97
CA MET A 14 -5.38 25.13 4.73
C MET A 14 -6.05 24.97 3.36
N SER A 15 -6.26 26.03 2.60
CA SER A 15 -7.05 26.00 1.35
C SER A 15 -6.23 25.74 0.09
N LEU A 16 -4.90 25.70 0.18
CA LEU A 16 -3.97 25.58 -0.97
C LEU A 16 -4.06 26.80 -1.92
N GLU A 17 -4.32 27.97 -1.35
CA GLU A 17 -4.55 29.21 -2.11
C GLU A 17 -3.44 30.23 -1.91
N GLY A 18 -3.38 31.19 -2.82
CA GLY A 18 -2.42 32.29 -2.78
C GLY A 18 -1.00 31.86 -3.18
N THR A 19 -0.02 32.65 -2.76
CA THR A 19 1.39 32.42 -3.09
C THR A 19 1.95 31.28 -2.25
N ALA A 20 2.55 30.30 -2.93
CA ALA A 20 3.29 29.24 -2.25
C ALA A 20 4.50 29.82 -1.49
N VAL A 21 4.72 29.37 -0.26
CA VAL A 21 5.85 29.81 0.58
C VAL A 21 7.09 28.94 0.39
N LEU A 22 6.91 27.74 -0.17
CA LEU A 22 8.00 26.82 -0.50
C LEU A 22 7.58 25.92 -1.67
N GLN A 23 8.49 25.74 -2.61
CA GLN A 23 8.44 24.69 -3.62
C GLN A 23 9.72 23.87 -3.54
N ARG A 24 9.59 22.54 -3.47
CA ARG A 24 10.75 21.64 -3.45
C ARG A 24 10.41 20.26 -4.00
N MET A 25 11.44 19.48 -4.26
CA MET A 25 11.30 18.06 -4.56
C MET A 25 11.30 17.26 -3.25
N ASP A 26 10.25 16.48 -3.03
CA ASP A 26 10.08 15.60 -1.89
C ASP A 26 10.19 14.13 -2.32
N LEU A 27 10.53 13.24 -1.39
CA LEU A 27 10.57 11.80 -1.68
C LEU A 27 9.17 11.20 -1.86
N GLY A 28 8.16 11.81 -1.25
CA GLY A 28 6.76 11.43 -1.41
C GLY A 28 5.88 11.95 -0.28
N PRO A 29 4.55 11.73 -0.36
CA PRO A 29 3.57 12.17 0.63
C PRO A 29 3.56 11.27 1.88
N ASN A 30 4.72 11.03 2.50
CA ASN A 30 4.93 10.10 3.61
C ASN A 30 5.67 10.79 4.77
N TYR A 31 4.94 11.54 5.59
CA TYR A 31 5.49 12.36 6.66
C TYR A 31 4.75 12.17 7.99
N ILE A 32 5.51 12.22 9.08
CA ILE A 32 4.99 12.32 10.46
C ILE A 32 5.68 13.54 11.07
N TRP A 33 5.02 14.70 11.02
CA TRP A 33 5.57 15.93 11.59
C TRP A 33 5.26 16.07 13.09
N GLY A 34 4.22 15.39 13.56
CA GLY A 34 3.66 15.68 14.88
C GLY A 34 3.28 17.16 14.95
N SER A 35 3.75 17.87 15.96
CA SER A 35 3.53 19.31 16.13
C SER A 35 4.47 20.21 15.33
N SER A 36 5.43 19.66 14.59
CA SER A 36 6.48 20.43 13.92
C SER A 36 6.06 20.99 12.55
N SER A 37 6.86 21.93 12.04
CA SER A 37 6.75 22.47 10.68
C SER A 37 7.50 21.57 9.66
N PRO A 38 7.01 21.45 8.42
CA PRO A 38 7.74 20.80 7.31
C PRO A 38 9.04 21.52 6.91
N ALA A 39 9.16 22.81 7.24
CA ALA A 39 10.33 23.66 7.01
C ALA A 39 10.26 24.87 7.96
N PRO A 40 10.89 24.79 9.16
CA PRO A 40 10.86 25.87 10.14
C PRO A 40 11.28 27.22 9.56
N ASN A 41 10.63 28.30 10.02
CA ASN A 41 10.78 29.68 9.54
C ASN A 41 10.28 29.98 8.12
N ILE A 42 9.85 28.97 7.36
CA ILE A 42 9.30 29.13 6.00
C ILE A 42 7.83 28.71 5.98
N VAL A 43 7.55 27.50 6.44
CA VAL A 43 6.20 26.95 6.58
C VAL A 43 5.78 27.04 8.05
N SER A 44 4.56 27.51 8.30
CA SER A 44 4.00 27.55 9.66
C SER A 44 3.89 26.15 10.26
N ALA A 45 4.04 26.04 11.58
CA ALA A 45 3.88 24.76 12.27
C ALA A 45 2.41 24.27 12.29
N ASP A 46 1.46 25.20 12.26
CA ASP A 46 0.01 24.97 12.17
C ASP A 46 -0.56 25.74 10.97
N ASN A 47 -1.77 25.39 10.53
CA ASN A 47 -2.49 26.04 9.43
C ASN A 47 -1.67 26.08 8.14
N PHE A 48 -1.08 24.95 7.76
CA PHE A 48 -0.38 24.81 6.49
C PHE A 48 -1.05 23.76 5.61
N SER A 49 -0.78 23.85 4.32
CA SER A 49 -1.17 22.82 3.36
C SER A 49 -0.06 22.58 2.35
N VAL A 50 -0.13 21.45 1.68
CA VAL A 50 0.83 21.05 0.67
C VAL A 50 0.12 20.29 -0.44
N ARG A 51 0.53 20.58 -1.67
CA ARG A 51 0.17 19.84 -2.88
C ARG A 51 1.42 19.17 -3.43
N TRP A 52 1.41 17.84 -3.47
CA TRP A 52 2.40 17.05 -4.19
C TRP A 52 1.83 16.61 -5.53
N LEU A 53 2.67 16.69 -6.57
CA LEU A 53 2.34 16.22 -7.90
C LEU A 53 3.50 15.40 -8.46
N ARG A 54 3.18 14.24 -9.04
CA ARG A 54 4.13 13.42 -9.79
C ARG A 54 3.41 12.67 -10.90
N ASN A 55 4.07 12.48 -12.04
CA ASN A 55 3.68 11.46 -13.01
C ASN A 55 4.27 10.13 -12.56
N VAL A 56 3.40 9.19 -12.21
CA VAL A 56 3.78 7.84 -11.77
C VAL A 56 3.52 6.88 -12.91
N ASP A 57 4.53 6.12 -13.31
CA ASP A 57 4.36 5.06 -14.31
C ASP A 57 3.59 3.89 -13.68
N LEU A 58 2.32 3.77 -14.06
CA LEU A 58 1.42 2.72 -13.60
C LEU A 58 1.05 1.83 -14.78
N ALA A 59 1.03 0.52 -14.57
CA ALA A 59 0.46 -0.40 -15.55
C ALA A 59 -1.05 -0.13 -15.73
N ALA A 60 -1.57 -0.45 -16.92
CA ALA A 60 -3.00 -0.39 -17.17
C ALA A 60 -3.76 -1.34 -16.20
N GLY A 61 -4.93 -0.90 -15.74
CA GLY A 61 -5.79 -1.67 -14.86
C GLY A 61 -6.34 -0.85 -13.69
N GLU A 62 -7.02 -1.55 -12.78
CA GLU A 62 -7.55 -0.96 -11.55
C GLU A 62 -6.43 -0.80 -10.51
N TRP A 63 -6.43 0.28 -9.76
CA TRP A 63 -5.51 0.55 -8.65
C TRP A 63 -6.29 1.00 -7.42
N VAL A 64 -5.88 0.53 -6.25
CA VAL A 64 -6.40 0.98 -4.95
C VAL A 64 -5.37 1.90 -4.31
N PHE A 65 -5.79 3.12 -4.01
CA PHE A 65 -5.03 4.11 -3.26
C PHE A 65 -5.51 4.10 -1.81
N THR A 66 -4.58 4.27 -0.87
CA THR A 66 -4.87 4.39 0.56
C THR A 66 -4.21 5.65 1.11
N ALA A 67 -4.84 6.26 2.11
CA ALA A 67 -4.31 7.40 2.81
C ALA A 67 -4.52 7.24 4.32
N ARG A 68 -3.44 7.31 5.10
CA ARG A 68 -3.48 7.46 6.55
C ARG A 68 -3.12 8.90 6.90
N VAL A 69 -4.00 9.61 7.59
CA VAL A 69 -3.87 11.06 7.78
C VAL A 69 -4.37 11.51 9.14
N GLN A 70 -3.67 12.46 9.75
CA GLN A 70 -4.19 13.32 10.81
C GLN A 70 -4.15 14.76 10.30
N GLY A 71 -5.31 15.26 9.91
CA GLY A 71 -5.48 16.43 9.06
C GLY A 71 -6.51 16.12 7.96
N GLY A 72 -6.51 16.91 6.88
CA GLY A 72 -7.32 16.58 5.70
C GLY A 72 -6.47 16.09 4.54
N VAL A 73 -7.05 15.23 3.70
CA VAL A 73 -6.37 14.67 2.51
C VAL A 73 -7.31 14.60 1.30
N ARG A 74 -6.76 14.88 0.12
CA ARG A 74 -7.36 14.50 -1.17
C ARG A 74 -6.33 13.80 -2.03
N VAL A 75 -6.74 12.75 -2.73
CA VAL A 75 -5.91 12.07 -3.73
C VAL A 75 -6.63 12.11 -5.05
N TYR A 76 -5.92 12.58 -6.08
CA TYR A 76 -6.38 12.57 -7.46
C TYR A 76 -5.48 11.70 -8.31
N VAL A 77 -6.11 10.94 -9.20
CA VAL A 77 -5.44 10.06 -10.17
C VAL A 77 -6.00 10.40 -11.53
N ASN A 78 -5.14 10.77 -12.48
CA ASN A 78 -5.58 11.25 -13.79
C ASN A 78 -6.62 12.38 -13.69
N ASN A 79 -6.38 13.32 -12.76
CA ASN A 79 -7.25 14.45 -12.42
C ASN A 79 -8.63 14.08 -11.82
N GLN A 80 -8.96 12.80 -11.65
CA GLN A 80 -10.18 12.36 -10.98
C GLN A 80 -9.95 12.28 -9.46
N LEU A 81 -10.92 12.74 -8.66
CA LEU A 81 -10.86 12.65 -7.20
C LEU A 81 -11.17 11.22 -6.76
N VAL A 82 -10.20 10.57 -6.12
CA VAL A 82 -10.27 9.16 -5.70
C VAL A 82 -10.47 9.04 -4.20
N ILE A 83 -9.79 9.90 -3.41
CA ILE A 83 -9.98 10.00 -1.96
C ILE A 83 -10.36 11.42 -1.61
N ASN A 84 -11.40 11.59 -0.79
CA ASN A 84 -11.84 12.89 -0.29
C ASN A 84 -12.09 12.87 1.23
N GLY A 85 -11.07 13.21 2.00
CA GLY A 85 -11.15 13.47 3.44
C GLY A 85 -10.87 14.95 3.75
N TRP A 86 -11.49 15.87 3.00
CA TRP A 86 -11.24 17.32 3.12
C TRP A 86 -12.34 18.03 3.91
N ASP A 87 -12.69 17.50 5.07
CA ASP A 87 -13.62 18.11 6.01
C ASP A 87 -12.94 18.42 7.35
N MET A 88 -13.60 19.23 8.20
CA MET A 88 -13.05 19.66 9.49
C MET A 88 -13.48 18.76 10.67
N GLN A 89 -14.30 17.73 10.45
CA GLN A 89 -14.93 16.97 11.54
C GLN A 89 -13.96 15.97 12.18
N ASN A 90 -13.08 15.35 11.38
CA ASN A 90 -12.25 14.22 11.81
C ASN A 90 -10.74 14.45 11.69
N ILE A 91 -10.29 15.71 11.76
CA ILE A 91 -8.90 16.11 11.45
C ILE A 91 -7.92 16.02 12.62
N TYR A 92 -8.40 15.77 13.85
CA TYR A 92 -7.54 15.66 15.04
C TYR A 92 -7.25 14.23 15.45
N GLU A 93 -7.85 13.25 14.77
CA GLU A 93 -7.57 11.83 14.93
C GLU A 93 -6.95 11.28 13.65
N VAL A 94 -6.30 10.13 13.76
CA VAL A 94 -5.79 9.43 12.57
C VAL A 94 -6.95 8.76 11.87
N GLN A 95 -7.18 9.16 10.62
CA GLN A 95 -8.17 8.56 9.72
C GLN A 95 -7.47 7.73 8.64
N ASN A 96 -8.17 6.71 8.17
CA ASN A 96 -7.76 5.91 7.02
C ASN A 96 -8.82 6.03 5.93
N TYR A 97 -8.39 6.36 4.72
CA TYR A 97 -9.24 6.43 3.54
C TYR A 97 -8.72 5.49 2.46
N SER A 98 -9.62 5.02 1.61
CA SER A 98 -9.28 4.28 0.41
C SER A 98 -10.16 4.72 -0.76
N GLY A 99 -9.65 4.54 -1.97
CA GLY A 99 -10.40 4.75 -3.20
C GLY A 99 -9.72 4.04 -4.36
N SER A 100 -10.48 3.73 -5.41
CA SER A 100 -9.97 3.06 -6.59
C SER A 100 -9.96 3.96 -7.82
N ALA A 101 -9.06 3.66 -8.76
CA ALA A 101 -8.99 4.31 -10.05
C ALA A 101 -8.61 3.31 -11.14
N THR A 102 -9.38 3.31 -12.23
CA THR A 102 -8.98 2.66 -13.48
C THR A 102 -7.93 3.52 -14.19
N VAL A 103 -6.81 2.90 -14.52
CA VAL A 103 -5.66 3.54 -15.15
C VAL A 103 -5.47 2.98 -16.57
N PRO A 104 -5.28 3.83 -17.60
CA PRO A 104 -5.05 3.37 -18.98
C PRO A 104 -3.62 2.81 -19.21
N GLY A 105 -2.72 3.03 -18.25
CA GLY A 105 -1.31 2.66 -18.32
C GLY A 105 -0.39 3.82 -18.71
N GLY A 106 0.88 3.74 -18.33
CA GLY A 106 1.91 4.76 -18.59
C GLY A 106 2.01 5.83 -17.49
N PRO A 107 2.56 7.01 -17.80
CA PRO A 107 2.75 8.07 -16.82
C PRO A 107 1.40 8.69 -16.44
N VAL A 108 0.94 8.42 -15.22
CA VAL A 108 -0.32 8.93 -14.67
C VAL A 108 -0.05 10.07 -13.71
N PRO A 109 -0.67 11.25 -13.88
CA PRO A 109 -0.55 12.31 -12.89
C PRO A 109 -1.29 11.91 -11.62
N VAL A 110 -0.53 11.76 -10.54
CA VAL A 110 -1.03 11.57 -9.18
C VAL A 110 -0.81 12.86 -8.42
N ARG A 111 -1.89 13.42 -7.87
CA ARG A 111 -1.86 14.61 -7.03
C ARG A 111 -2.34 14.26 -5.64
N VAL A 112 -1.51 14.52 -4.65
CA VAL A 112 -1.88 14.41 -3.24
C VAL A 112 -1.94 15.80 -2.65
N GLU A 113 -3.03 16.11 -1.98
CA GLU A 113 -3.22 17.35 -1.25
C GLU A 113 -3.42 17.02 0.22
N PHE A 114 -2.77 17.78 1.08
CA PHE A 114 -2.85 17.64 2.53
C PHE A 114 -3.02 19.02 3.18
N PHE A 115 -3.78 19.09 4.27
CA PHE A 115 -3.72 20.23 5.19
C PHE A 115 -3.58 19.79 6.64
N LYS A 116 -2.87 20.62 7.40
CA LYS A 116 -2.85 20.63 8.85
C LYS A 116 -3.59 21.85 9.37
N HIS A 117 -4.52 21.64 10.29
CA HIS A 117 -5.12 22.73 11.07
C HIS A 117 -4.29 23.08 12.30
N LYS A 118 -4.34 22.27 13.36
CA LYS A 118 -3.59 22.47 14.61
C LYS A 118 -3.13 21.16 15.22
N GLY A 119 -2.06 21.20 16.00
CA GLY A 119 -1.65 20.08 16.84
C GLY A 119 -0.78 19.08 16.07
N LEU A 120 -1.14 17.81 16.09
CA LEU A 120 -0.38 16.76 15.41
C LEU A 120 -0.73 16.66 13.93
N ALA A 121 0.23 16.26 13.12
CA ALA A 121 0.05 16.04 11.70
C ALA A 121 0.88 14.87 11.19
N GLU A 122 0.22 14.06 10.38
CA GLU A 122 0.83 13.01 9.58
C GLU A 122 0.03 12.79 8.29
N VAL A 123 0.72 12.34 7.27
CA VAL A 123 0.13 11.88 6.01
C VAL A 123 1.00 10.79 5.45
N LYS A 124 0.36 9.69 5.06
CA LYS A 124 0.97 8.59 4.31
C LYS A 124 0.03 8.20 3.20
N VAL A 125 0.51 8.16 1.97
CA VAL A 125 -0.28 7.74 0.82
C VAL A 125 0.47 6.65 0.07
N ASP A 126 -0.22 5.53 -0.10
CA ASP A 126 0.28 4.35 -0.78
C ASP A 126 -0.73 3.90 -1.84
N TRP A 127 -0.30 3.04 -2.75
CA TRP A 127 -1.19 2.44 -3.73
C TRP A 127 -0.69 1.07 -4.17
N ARG A 128 -1.62 0.26 -4.64
CA ARG A 128 -1.36 -1.07 -5.19
C ARG A 128 -2.29 -1.35 -6.34
N ARG A 129 -1.87 -2.19 -7.28
CA ARG A 129 -2.74 -2.70 -8.33
C ARG A 129 -3.91 -3.43 -7.69
N ALA A 130 -5.13 -3.22 -8.15
CA ALA A 130 -6.31 -3.91 -7.64
C ALA A 130 -6.37 -5.37 -8.12
N ASP A 131 -5.74 -5.67 -9.26
CA ASP A 131 -5.50 -7.04 -9.72
C ASP A 131 -4.34 -7.71 -8.99
N THR A 132 -3.42 -6.94 -8.37
CA THR A 132 -2.60 -7.44 -7.25
C THR A 132 -3.31 -7.35 -5.90
N ALA A 133 -4.45 -6.65 -5.80
CA ALA A 133 -5.34 -6.68 -4.63
C ALA A 133 -6.24 -7.91 -4.61
N VAL A 134 -6.01 -8.86 -5.53
CA VAL A 134 -6.30 -10.26 -5.24
C VAL A 134 -5.38 -10.78 -4.10
N ALA A 135 -4.27 -10.10 -3.76
CA ALA A 135 -3.43 -10.38 -2.58
C ALA A 135 -3.91 -9.75 -1.26
N ASP A 136 -5.20 -9.43 -1.18
CA ASP A 136 -5.96 -9.31 0.07
C ASP A 136 -7.09 -10.36 0.18
N LYS A 137 -7.14 -11.36 -0.72
CA LYS A 137 -8.05 -12.51 -0.59
C LYS A 137 -7.38 -13.72 0.06
N GLY A 138 -6.51 -13.46 1.05
CA GLY A 138 -5.91 -14.47 1.92
C GLY A 138 -6.33 -14.32 3.39
N GLU A 139 -7.02 -13.23 3.79
CA GLU A 139 -7.57 -13.15 5.15
C GLU A 139 -8.63 -14.24 5.32
N GLY A 140 -8.29 -15.25 6.14
CA GLY A 140 -9.15 -16.39 6.46
C GLY A 140 -8.95 -17.65 5.60
N VAL A 141 -8.19 -17.57 4.48
CA VAL A 141 -7.85 -18.78 3.72
C VAL A 141 -6.68 -19.47 4.41
N THR A 142 -6.93 -20.67 4.89
CA THR A 142 -5.94 -21.50 5.55
C THR A 142 -5.56 -22.68 4.67
N ALA A 143 -4.34 -23.15 4.85
CA ALA A 143 -3.86 -24.40 4.29
C ALA A 143 -3.54 -25.36 5.44
N VAL A 144 -4.10 -26.56 5.39
CA VAL A 144 -3.79 -27.64 6.34
C VAL A 144 -2.85 -28.62 5.64
N MET A 145 -1.73 -28.94 6.29
CA MET A 145 -0.79 -29.95 5.80
C MET A 145 -1.31 -31.34 6.15
N ASP A 146 -1.82 -32.09 5.16
CA ASP A 146 -2.38 -33.42 5.35
C ASP A 146 -1.80 -34.49 4.41
N GLY A 147 -1.06 -34.09 3.38
CA GLY A 147 -0.53 -35.00 2.36
C GLY A 147 0.80 -35.68 2.68
N ALA A 148 1.45 -35.37 3.81
CA ALA A 148 2.69 -36.03 4.24
C ALA A 148 2.93 -35.88 5.77
N ARG A 149 4.10 -36.33 6.26
CA ARG A 149 4.54 -36.13 7.65
C ARG A 149 5.19 -34.76 7.90
N TYR A 150 5.99 -34.32 6.94
CA TYR A 150 6.61 -32.99 6.90
C TYR A 150 6.60 -32.46 5.46
N LEU A 151 6.46 -31.15 5.29
CA LEU A 151 6.49 -30.48 4.00
C LEU A 151 7.46 -29.31 4.05
N ALA A 152 8.42 -29.28 3.13
CA ALA A 152 9.36 -28.17 3.01
C ALA A 152 8.64 -26.88 2.60
N VAL A 153 8.96 -25.78 3.29
CA VAL A 153 8.60 -24.41 2.95
C VAL A 153 9.84 -23.77 2.35
N ARG A 154 9.77 -23.37 1.08
CA ARG A 154 10.92 -22.96 0.28
C ARG A 154 10.93 -21.47 -0.04
N SER A 155 12.08 -20.92 -0.38
CA SER A 155 12.21 -19.51 -0.74
C SER A 155 11.52 -19.13 -2.06
N GLY A 156 11.28 -20.10 -2.95
CA GLY A 156 10.55 -19.94 -4.22
C GLY A 156 9.70 -21.15 -4.61
N PRO A 157 8.83 -21.01 -5.64
CA PRO A 157 7.86 -22.04 -6.04
C PRO A 157 8.50 -23.13 -6.91
N GLY A 158 9.37 -23.94 -6.32
CA GLY A 158 10.09 -24.99 -7.02
C GLY A 158 10.96 -25.84 -6.08
N LEU A 159 11.41 -27.00 -6.56
CA LEU A 159 12.25 -27.90 -5.76
C LEU A 159 13.72 -27.45 -5.71
N GLU A 160 14.11 -26.59 -6.64
CA GLU A 160 15.41 -25.95 -6.78
C GLU A 160 15.68 -24.86 -5.73
N PHE A 161 14.63 -24.32 -5.12
CA PHE A 161 14.74 -23.27 -4.12
C PHE A 161 15.12 -23.82 -2.75
N GLU A 162 15.86 -23.03 -1.97
CA GLU A 162 16.31 -23.39 -0.63
C GLU A 162 15.12 -23.62 0.32
N VAL A 163 15.33 -24.50 1.31
CA VAL A 163 14.32 -24.80 2.33
C VAL A 163 14.51 -23.87 3.51
N GLU A 164 13.51 -23.03 3.76
CA GLU A 164 13.48 -22.04 4.84
C GLU A 164 12.90 -22.64 6.14
N SER A 165 11.92 -23.53 6.01
CA SER A 165 11.24 -24.16 7.16
C SER A 165 10.51 -25.44 6.75
N TYR A 166 9.77 -26.03 7.69
CA TYR A 166 8.93 -27.21 7.47
C TYR A 166 7.56 -27.04 8.13
N LEU A 167 6.51 -27.50 7.44
CA LEU A 167 5.20 -27.74 8.04
C LEU A 167 5.13 -29.18 8.56
N ALA A 168 4.63 -29.36 9.78
CA ALA A 168 4.29 -30.67 10.32
C ALA A 168 2.88 -31.10 9.88
N GLN A 169 2.62 -32.41 9.88
CA GLN A 169 1.28 -32.94 9.61
C GLN A 169 0.22 -32.35 10.56
N GLY A 170 -0.92 -31.96 10.00
CA GLY A 170 -2.03 -31.30 10.68
C GLY A 170 -1.80 -29.81 10.94
N GLN A 171 -0.62 -29.27 10.65
CA GLN A 171 -0.34 -27.86 10.87
C GLN A 171 -1.17 -27.01 9.91
N THR A 172 -1.84 -26.00 10.48
CA THR A 172 -2.62 -25.00 9.74
C THR A 172 -1.80 -23.72 9.61
N VAL A 173 -1.72 -23.18 8.40
CA VAL A 173 -1.02 -21.92 8.07
C VAL A 173 -1.90 -21.02 7.23
N GLN A 174 -1.56 -19.74 7.15
CA GLN A 174 -2.26 -18.82 6.25
C GLN A 174 -1.77 -19.03 4.82
N ALA A 175 -2.71 -19.03 3.85
CA ALA A 175 -2.39 -19.07 2.43
C ALA A 175 -2.47 -17.64 1.86
N LEU A 176 -1.33 -17.12 1.43
CA LEU A 176 -1.19 -15.74 0.95
C LEU A 176 -1.37 -15.62 -0.58
N GLY A 177 -1.16 -16.72 -1.32
CA GLY A 177 -1.23 -16.72 -2.77
C GLY A 177 -0.76 -18.00 -3.41
N ARG A 178 -0.71 -18.04 -4.74
CA ARG A 178 -0.29 -19.18 -5.54
C ARG A 178 0.69 -18.79 -6.65
N SER A 179 1.43 -19.78 -7.15
CA SER A 179 2.27 -19.63 -8.33
C SER A 179 1.41 -19.48 -9.58
N ALA A 180 1.99 -18.98 -10.68
CA ALA A 180 1.27 -18.86 -11.95
C ALA A 180 0.78 -20.23 -12.45
N SER A 181 1.60 -21.26 -12.25
CA SER A 181 1.26 -22.67 -12.53
C SER A 181 0.19 -23.26 -11.60
N GLY A 182 -0.12 -22.61 -10.47
CA GLY A 182 -1.02 -23.12 -9.44
C GLY A 182 -0.49 -24.36 -8.69
N SER A 183 0.77 -24.74 -8.89
CA SER A 183 1.37 -25.93 -8.27
C SER A 183 1.97 -25.65 -6.88
N TRP A 184 2.14 -24.37 -6.52
CA TRP A 184 2.71 -23.92 -5.25
C TRP A 184 1.84 -22.85 -4.62
N ILE A 185 1.79 -22.84 -3.28
CA ILE A 185 1.10 -21.84 -2.46
C ILE A 185 2.14 -21.08 -1.65
N LYS A 186 2.05 -19.75 -1.63
CA LYS A 186 2.79 -18.91 -0.68
C LYS A 186 2.05 -18.96 0.65
N VAL A 187 2.73 -19.39 1.71
CA VAL A 187 2.18 -19.56 3.05
C VAL A 187 2.86 -18.65 4.06
N GLN A 188 2.17 -18.35 5.16
CA GLN A 188 2.73 -17.72 6.35
C GLN A 188 2.53 -18.62 7.57
N LEU A 189 3.63 -18.92 8.26
CA LEU A 189 3.66 -19.70 9.49
C LEU A 189 3.30 -18.84 10.71
N PRO A 190 2.94 -19.46 11.86
CA PRO A 190 2.59 -18.72 13.07
C PRO A 190 3.70 -17.82 13.63
N ASP A 191 4.97 -18.13 13.34
CA ASP A 191 6.14 -17.32 13.72
C ASP A 191 6.40 -16.14 12.77
N GLY A 192 5.57 -15.97 11.73
CA GLY A 192 5.69 -14.93 10.72
C GLY A 192 6.52 -15.31 9.50
N THR A 193 7.20 -16.46 9.50
CA THR A 193 8.00 -16.95 8.36
C THR A 193 7.09 -17.13 7.14
N THR A 194 7.54 -16.64 5.98
CA THR A 194 6.83 -16.83 4.71
C THR A 194 7.66 -17.66 3.74
N GLY A 195 6.99 -18.44 2.91
CA GLY A 195 7.64 -19.21 1.85
C GLY A 195 6.64 -20.01 1.02
N TRP A 196 7.13 -20.90 0.18
CA TRP A 196 6.35 -21.63 -0.81
C TRP A 196 6.27 -23.11 -0.47
N ALA A 197 5.05 -23.65 -0.51
CA ALA A 197 4.76 -25.05 -0.25
C ALA A 197 3.95 -25.65 -1.40
N GLY A 198 4.27 -26.89 -1.78
CA GLY A 198 3.61 -27.57 -2.90
C GLY A 198 2.14 -27.87 -2.58
N ILE A 199 1.22 -27.40 -3.42
CA ILE A 199 -0.23 -27.51 -3.14
C ILE A 199 -0.71 -28.95 -3.02
N ARG A 200 -0.04 -29.89 -3.69
CA ARG A 200 -0.38 -31.33 -3.67
C ARG A 200 -0.43 -31.93 -2.26
N TYR A 201 0.20 -31.28 -1.29
CA TYR A 201 0.28 -31.73 0.10
C TYR A 201 -0.58 -30.91 1.07
N LEU A 202 -1.35 -29.97 0.54
CA LEU A 202 -2.14 -29.01 1.31
C LEU A 202 -3.61 -29.09 0.92
N THR A 203 -4.48 -29.07 1.92
CA THR A 203 -5.92 -28.81 1.74
C THR A 203 -6.21 -27.36 2.08
N LEU A 204 -6.78 -26.62 1.12
CA LEU A 204 -7.17 -25.22 1.31
C LEU A 204 -8.59 -25.11 1.88
N SER A 205 -8.84 -24.11 2.73
CA SER A 205 -10.20 -23.80 3.22
C SER A 205 -11.09 -23.13 2.17
N ALA A 206 -10.53 -22.75 1.01
CA ALA A 206 -11.23 -22.14 -0.12
C ALA A 206 -10.65 -22.66 -1.46
N PRO A 207 -11.39 -22.53 -2.58
CA PRO A 207 -10.89 -22.88 -3.91
C PRO A 207 -9.56 -22.18 -4.26
N LEU A 208 -8.62 -22.90 -4.88
CA LEU A 208 -7.33 -22.36 -5.31
C LEU A 208 -7.46 -21.09 -6.17
N ALA A 209 -8.49 -21.01 -7.00
CA ALA A 209 -8.72 -19.86 -7.87
C ALA A 209 -9.00 -18.56 -7.10
N GLU A 210 -9.37 -18.64 -5.82
CA GLU A 210 -9.54 -17.48 -4.94
C GLU A 210 -8.22 -16.93 -4.42
N LEU A 211 -7.14 -17.73 -4.44
CA LEU A 211 -5.81 -17.26 -4.12
C LEU A 211 -5.20 -16.46 -5.28
N PRO A 212 -4.59 -15.30 -5.00
CA PRO A 212 -3.91 -14.48 -6.00
C PRO A 212 -2.75 -15.22 -6.63
N VAL A 213 -2.53 -14.98 -7.92
CA VAL A 213 -1.26 -15.32 -8.55
C VAL A 213 -0.21 -14.30 -8.12
N LEU A 214 0.88 -14.75 -7.51
CA LEU A 214 2.01 -13.90 -7.13
C LEU A 214 3.10 -13.96 -8.19
N SER A 215 3.78 -12.84 -8.43
CA SER A 215 4.98 -12.82 -9.27
C SER A 215 6.10 -13.62 -8.59
N GLU A 216 6.71 -14.51 -9.37
CA GLU A 216 7.73 -15.48 -8.94
C GLU A 216 9.13 -14.85 -8.85
#